data_AF-A0A2W2D668-F1
#
_entry.id   AF-A0A2W2D668-F1
#
_cell.length_a   1.000
_cell.length_b   1.000
_cell.length_c   1.000
_cell.angle_alpha   90.00
_cell.angle_beta   90.00
_cell.angle_gamma   90.00
#
_symmetry.space_group_name_H-M   'P 1'
#
loop_
_entity.id
_entity.type
_entity.pdbx_description
1 polymer ?
#
loop_
_entity_poly.entity_id
_entity_poly.type
_entity_poly.pdbx_seq_one_letter_code
_entity_poly.pdbx_strand_id
1 'polypeptide(L)'
;MASVAGLTVAGRGLVAVTAGDAGHALWQSADSGDSWRTVVMPVGVPDTGDTAVAVAAQGDRLLLLADDAQGSRAWWMAVSEFSR
;
A
#
# COMPACT_ATOMS: atom_id res chain seq x y z
N MET A 1 8.65 15.06 -0.73
CA MET A 1 7.24 15.28 -1.17
C MET A 1 6.60 13.92 -1.39
N ALA A 2 5.36 13.69 -0.93
CA ALA A 2 4.69 12.40 -1.14
C ALA A 2 3.99 12.33 -2.51
N SER A 3 4.02 11.16 -3.14
CA SER A 3 3.34 10.84 -4.39
C SER A 3 2.57 9.53 -4.27
N VAL A 4 1.52 9.35 -5.08
CA VAL A 4 0.79 8.09 -5.16
C VAL A 4 1.53 7.17 -6.13
N ALA A 5 2.07 6.06 -5.61
CA ALA A 5 2.76 5.04 -6.39
C ALA A 5 1.79 3.98 -6.94
N GLY A 6 0.63 3.82 -6.32
CA GLY A 6 -0.43 2.91 -6.78
C GLY A 6 -1.77 3.18 -6.10
N LEU A 7 -2.86 2.93 -6.82
CA LEU A 7 -4.23 3.06 -6.36
C LEU A 7 -5.07 1.94 -6.98
N THR A 8 -5.86 1.25 -6.16
CA THR A 8 -6.73 0.17 -6.63
C THR A 8 -8.03 0.11 -5.83
N VAL A 9 -9.02 -0.59 -6.37
CA VAL A 9 -10.28 -0.92 -5.69
C VAL A 9 -10.16 -2.33 -5.14
N ALA A 10 -10.43 -2.52 -3.85
CA ALA A 10 -10.50 -3.82 -3.22
C ALA A 10 -11.80 -3.95 -2.41
N GLY A 11 -12.64 -4.91 -2.78
CA GLY A 11 -14.00 -5.04 -2.26
C GLY A 11 -14.83 -3.79 -2.56
N ARG A 12 -15.21 -3.07 -1.49
CA ARG A 12 -16.01 -1.82 -1.57
C ARG A 12 -15.20 -0.55 -1.28
N GLY A 13 -13.89 -0.69 -1.04
CA GLY A 13 -13.02 0.41 -0.64
C GLY A 13 -11.91 0.68 -1.65
N LEU A 14 -11.21 1.78 -1.43
CA LEU A 14 -9.99 2.14 -2.15
C LEU A 14 -8.78 1.81 -1.30
N VAL A 15 -7.69 1.42 -1.97
CA VAL A 15 -6.39 1.17 -1.36
C VAL A 15 -5.33 1.88 -2.18
N ALA A 16 -4.48 2.65 -1.51
CA ALA A 16 -3.40 3.38 -2.13
C ALA A 16 -2.07 3.09 -1.46
N VAL A 17 -1.00 3.08 -2.24
CA VAL A 17 0.37 3.14 -1.73
C VAL A 17 1.01 4.45 -2.14
N THR A 18 1.69 5.09 -1.21
CA THR A 18 2.40 6.36 -1.43
C THR A 18 3.88 6.19 -1.21
N ALA A 19 4.69 6.93 -1.97
CA ALA A 19 6.13 7.05 -1.82
C ALA A 19 6.50 8.50 -1.46
N GLY A 20 7.45 8.69 -0.54
CA GLY A 20 8.02 10.01 -0.25
C GLY A 20 8.94 9.99 0.96
N ASP A 21 9.41 11.18 1.36
CA ASP A 21 10.50 11.37 2.33
C ASP A 21 10.29 10.72 3.71
N ALA A 22 9.05 10.39 4.09
CA ALA A 22 8.72 9.69 5.33
C ALA A 22 8.76 8.15 5.19
N GLY A 23 9.15 7.64 4.02
CA GLY A 23 9.03 6.25 3.62
C GLY A 23 7.74 5.97 2.85
N HIS A 24 7.59 4.71 2.43
CA HIS A 24 6.38 4.25 1.76
C HIS A 24 5.28 3.94 2.77
N ALA A 25 4.03 4.18 2.38
CA ALA A 25 2.87 3.96 3.26
C ALA A 25 1.70 3.34 2.49
N LEU A 26 0.92 2.53 3.18
CA LEU A 26 -0.34 1.95 2.71
C LEU A 26 -1.52 2.72 3.33
N TRP A 27 -2.52 3.01 2.51
CA TRP A 27 -3.70 3.77 2.89
C TRP A 27 -4.96 3.05 2.44
N GLN A 28 -6.04 3.24 3.19
CA GLN A 28 -7.35 2.73 2.85
C GLN A 28 -8.41 3.82 3.00
N SER A 29 -9.35 3.86 2.06
CA SER A 29 -10.60 4.60 2.16
C SER A 29 -11.79 3.63 2.07
N ALA A 30 -12.76 3.81 2.95
CA ALA A 30 -14.02 3.06 2.95
C ALA A 30 -15.20 3.88 2.37
N ASP A 31 -14.96 5.13 2.03
CA ASP A 31 -15.94 6.15 1.63
C ASP A 31 -15.55 6.78 0.27
N SER A 32 -15.11 5.93 -0.66
CA SER A 32 -14.82 6.33 -2.05
C SER A 32 -13.78 7.45 -2.21
N GLY A 33 -12.90 7.62 -1.22
CA GLY A 33 -11.78 8.56 -1.24
C GLY A 33 -12.00 9.82 -0.42
N ASP A 34 -13.14 9.99 0.24
CA ASP A 34 -13.44 11.16 1.07
C ASP A 34 -12.55 11.22 2.32
N SER A 35 -12.27 10.07 2.94
CA SER A 35 -11.35 9.94 4.06
C SER A 35 -10.39 8.76 3.91
N TRP A 36 -9.19 8.93 4.46
CA TRP A 36 -8.11 7.95 4.36
C TRP A 36 -7.52 7.68 5.73
N ARG A 37 -7.26 6.41 6.01
CA ARG A 37 -6.49 5.98 7.18
C ARG A 37 -5.24 5.24 6.75
N THR A 38 -4.17 5.45 7.50
CA THR A 38 -2.95 4.66 7.35
C THR A 38 -3.22 3.23 7.78
N VAL A 39 -2.57 2.31 7.08
CA VAL A 39 -2.65 0.88 7.29
C VAL A 39 -1.25 0.35 7.50
N VAL A 40 -1.07 -0.60 8.42
CA VAL A 40 0.26 -1.12 8.73
C VAL A 40 0.81 -1.87 7.52
N MET A 41 1.97 -1.43 7.02
CA MET A 41 2.70 -2.20 6.04
C MET A 41 3.34 -3.43 6.70
N PRO A 42 3.36 -4.60 6.03
CA PRO A 42 4.01 -5.80 6.56
C PRO A 42 5.51 -5.65 6.74
N VAL A 43 6.11 -4.69 6.02
CA VAL A 43 7.51 -4.32 6.10
C VAL A 43 7.63 -2.80 6.02
N GLY A 44 8.57 -2.22 6.78
CA GLY A 44 8.95 -0.82 6.57
C GLY A 44 9.83 -0.69 5.33
N VAL A 45 9.44 0.19 4.41
CA VAL A 45 10.22 0.48 3.20
C VAL A 45 10.69 1.94 3.29
N PRO A 46 11.97 2.19 3.64
CA PRO A 46 12.50 3.54 3.67
C PRO A 46 12.64 4.08 2.24
N ASP A 47 12.40 5.38 2.04
CA ASP A 47 12.61 6.01 0.74
C ASP A 47 14.08 6.39 0.58
N THR A 48 14.90 5.44 0.11
CA THR A 48 16.35 5.64 -0.14
C THR A 48 16.67 5.94 -1.60
N GLY A 49 15.65 6.15 -2.45
CA GLY A 49 15.79 6.40 -3.88
C GLY A 49 15.87 5.16 -4.77
N ASP A 50 16.17 3.98 -4.21
CA ASP A 50 16.18 2.68 -4.92
C ASP A 50 15.13 1.71 -4.34
N THR A 51 13.98 2.25 -3.96
CA THR A 51 12.89 1.50 -3.34
C THR A 51 11.58 1.74 -4.07
N ALA A 52 10.69 0.75 -4.03
CA ALA A 52 9.43 0.82 -4.75
C ALA A 52 8.32 0.08 -4.01
N VAL A 53 7.09 0.54 -4.21
CA VAL A 53 5.87 -0.16 -3.78
C VAL A 53 4.84 -0.17 -4.90
N ALA A 54 4.09 -1.25 -4.99
CA ALA A 54 2.98 -1.39 -5.93
C ALA A 54 1.83 -2.16 -5.28
N VAL A 55 0.61 -1.87 -5.73
CA VAL A 55 -0.60 -2.53 -5.23
C VAL A 55 -1.52 -2.93 -6.38
N ALA A 56 -2.08 -4.13 -6.27
CA ALA A 56 -3.15 -4.64 -7.14
C ALA A 56 -4.18 -5.39 -6.29
N ALA A 57 -5.38 -5.60 -6.83
CA ALA A 57 -6.46 -6.27 -6.10
C ALA A 57 -7.21 -7.29 -6.98
N GLN A 58 -7.76 -8.30 -6.32
CA GLN A 58 -8.75 -9.23 -6.89
C GLN A 58 -9.84 -9.49 -5.85
N GLY A 59 -11.07 -9.06 -6.12
CA GLY A 59 -12.14 -9.14 -5.13
C GLY A 59 -11.79 -8.32 -3.89
N ASP A 60 -11.78 -8.97 -2.72
CA ASP A 60 -11.43 -8.39 -1.41
C ASP A 60 -9.97 -8.65 -0.99
N ARG A 61 -9.13 -9.17 -1.90
CA ARG A 61 -7.72 -9.45 -1.65
C ARG A 61 -6.81 -8.45 -2.34
N LEU A 62 -5.71 -8.16 -1.68
CA LEU A 62 -4.65 -7.29 -2.17
C LEU A 62 -3.38 -8.08 -2.42
N LEU A 63 -2.71 -7.74 -3.53
CA LEU A 63 -1.31 -8.02 -3.76
C LEU A 63 -0.53 -6.74 -3.46
N LEU A 64 0.27 -6.76 -2.41
CA LEU A 64 1.25 -5.71 -2.12
C LEU A 64 2.63 -6.20 -2.54
N LEU A 65 3.34 -5.40 -3.34
CA LEU A 65 4.77 -5.58 -3.60
C LEU A 65 5.54 -4.46 -2.92
N ALA A 66 6.68 -4.83 -2.32
CA ALA A 66 7.65 -3.89 -1.78
C ALA A 66 9.05 -4.30 -2.21
N ASP A 67 9.85 -3.32 -2.59
CA ASP A 67 11.30 -3.43 -2.80
C ASP A 67 12.00 -2.44 -1.86
N ASP A 68 12.83 -2.97 -0.96
CA ASP A 68 13.56 -2.21 0.08
C ASP A 68 15.04 -1.99 -0.26
N ALA A 69 15.42 -2.14 -1.54
CA ALA A 69 16.79 -2.15 -2.06
C ALA A 69 17.68 -3.32 -1.57
N GLN A 70 17.22 -4.13 -0.60
CA GLN A 70 17.88 -5.37 -0.19
C GLN A 70 17.20 -6.59 -0.82
N GLY A 71 15.90 -6.48 -1.13
CA GLY A 71 15.20 -7.42 -1.97
C GLY A 71 13.71 -7.13 -2.09
N SER A 72 13.09 -7.77 -3.08
CA SER A 72 11.66 -7.64 -3.32
C SER A 72 10.86 -8.70 -2.55
N ARG A 73 9.71 -8.30 -2.01
CA ARG A 73 8.76 -9.17 -1.30
C ARG A 73 7.34 -8.89 -1.78
N ALA A 74 6.49 -9.91 -1.69
CA ALA A 74 5.08 -9.81 -2.05
C ALA A 74 4.19 -10.47 -0.99
N TRP A 75 3.03 -9.87 -0.74
CA TRP A 75 2.02 -10.38 0.18
C TRP A 75 0.66 -10.45 -0.51
N TRP A 76 -0.02 -11.58 -0.37
CA TRP A 76 -1.37 -11.81 -0.84
C TRP A 76 -2.28 -12.07 0.35
N MET A 77 -3.18 -11.13 0.65
CA MET A 77 -4.02 -11.23 1.84
C MET A 77 -5.32 -10.43 1.69
N ALA A 78 -6.30 -10.75 2.55
CA ALA A 78 -7.55 -10.00 2.59
C ALA A 78 -7.30 -8.56 3.09
N VAL A 79 -8.05 -7.60 2.56
CA VAL A 79 -7.95 -6.18 2.98
C VAL A 79 -8.15 -6.02 4.50
N SER A 80 -9.00 -6.86 5.10
CA SER A 80 -9.26 -6.88 6.54
C SER A 80 -8.03 -7.21 7.39
N GLU A 81 -7.05 -7.94 6.84
CA GLU A 81 -5.85 -8.35 7.56
C GLU A 81 -4.83 -7.21 7.69
N PHE A 82 -4.82 -6.29 6.73
CA PHE A 82 -4.01 -5.06 6.82
C PHE A 82 -4.62 -4.04 7.80
N SER A 83 -5.95 -4.03 7.93
CA SER A 83 -6.73 -2.99 8.61
C SER A 83 -6.69 -3.00 10.15
N ARG A 84 -5.86 -3.84 10.76
CA ARG A 84 -5.89 -4.15 12.20
C ARG A 84 -4.92 -3.31 13.03
#